data_AF-A0A7Y2PG53-F1
#
_entry.id   AF-A0A7Y2PG53-F1
#
_cell.length_a   1.000
_cell.length_b   1.000
_cell.length_c   1.000
_cell.angle_alpha   90.00
_cell.angle_beta   90.00
_cell.angle_gamma   90.00
#
_symmetry.space_group_name_H-M   'P 1'
#
loop_
_entity.id
_entity.type
_entity.pdbx_description
1 polymer ?
#
loop_
_entity_poly.entity_id
_entity_poly.type
_entity_poly.pdbx_seq_one_letter_code
_entity_poly.pdbx_strand_id
1 'polypeptide(L)'
;MSRAESAPASLYHRSVVYVLLLILILPLAGTLIYSIASSWSATVLPSGFTFKWYNQLWGDPRFLAAFGQSLLVCVAALVLSVILILPLLFVVHYHFPKLDALMNILILLPFAVPPVVSSVGLLQLYGSGPLAMVGTPWILIG
;
A
#
# COMPACT_ATOMS: atom_id res chain seq x y z
N MET A 1 -11.44 -3.63 -46.31
CA MET A 1 -12.46 -2.56 -46.38
C MET A 1 -12.55 -1.96 -44.98
N SER A 2 -11.72 -0.99 -44.65
CA SER A 2 -11.88 0.46 -44.87
C SER A 2 -12.34 1.13 -43.59
N ARG A 3 -11.35 1.73 -42.93
CA ARG A 3 -11.41 2.80 -41.92
C ARG A 3 -12.71 3.61 -41.94
N ALA A 4 -13.46 3.54 -40.86
CA ALA A 4 -14.36 4.59 -40.41
C ALA A 4 -14.71 4.39 -38.92
N GLU A 5 -13.72 4.10 -38.08
CA GLU A 5 -13.92 4.33 -36.65
C GLU A 5 -13.91 5.84 -36.43
N SER A 6 -15.01 6.33 -35.91
CA SER A 6 -15.31 7.72 -35.61
C SER A 6 -14.18 8.37 -34.80
N ALA A 7 -13.32 9.12 -35.51
CA ALA A 7 -12.29 9.99 -34.95
C ALA A 7 -12.72 10.81 -33.71
N PRO A 8 -13.96 11.33 -33.57
CA PRO A 8 -14.35 12.08 -32.37
C PRO A 8 -14.57 11.20 -31.12
N ALA A 9 -14.96 9.93 -31.25
CA ALA A 9 -15.18 9.06 -30.09
C ALA A 9 -13.85 8.67 -29.44
N SER A 10 -12.83 8.36 -30.25
CA SER A 10 -11.46 8.09 -29.79
C SER A 10 -10.84 9.30 -29.06
N LEU A 11 -11.02 10.50 -29.61
CA LEU A 11 -10.52 11.74 -29.01
C LEU A 11 -11.21 12.07 -27.68
N TYR A 12 -12.52 11.85 -27.60
CA TYR A 12 -13.28 12.01 -26.34
C TYR A 12 -12.76 11.08 -25.25
N HIS A 13 -12.66 9.77 -25.52
CA HIS A 13 -12.13 8.79 -24.55
C HIS A 13 -10.71 9.17 -24.11
N ARG A 14 -9.85 9.55 -25.05
CA ARG A 14 -8.47 9.92 -24.76
C ARG A 14 -8.39 11.20 -23.90
N SER A 15 -9.24 12.18 -24.17
CA SER A 15 -9.34 13.41 -23.37
C SER A 15 -9.81 13.14 -21.94
N VAL A 16 -10.83 12.28 -21.76
CA VAL A 16 -11.33 11.87 -20.44
C VAL A 16 -10.24 11.17 -19.64
N VAL A 17 -9.50 10.25 -20.27
CA VAL A 17 -8.37 9.56 -19.63
C VAL A 17 -7.27 10.55 -19.23
N TYR A 18 -6.91 11.50 -20.10
CA TYR A 18 -5.90 12.50 -19.76
C TYR A 18 -6.33 13.42 -18.61
N VAL A 19 -7.59 13.89 -18.62
CA VAL A 19 -8.13 14.72 -17.52
C VAL A 19 -8.13 13.96 -16.20
N LEU A 20 -8.58 12.70 -16.23
CA LEU A 20 -8.57 11.84 -15.04
C LEU A 20 -7.15 11.61 -14.52
N LEU A 21 -6.21 11.25 -15.40
CA LEU A 21 -4.80 11.10 -15.03
C LEU A 21 -4.23 12.39 -14.44
N LEU A 22 -4.56 13.56 -15.02
CA LEU A 22 -4.09 14.85 -14.54
C LEU A 22 -4.60 15.11 -13.12
N ILE A 23 -5.89 14.83 -12.86
CA ILE A 23 -6.49 14.92 -11.51
C ILE A 23 -5.79 13.99 -10.52
N LEU A 24 -5.44 12.75 -10.90
CA LEU A 24 -4.72 11.82 -10.01
C LEU A 24 -3.25 12.23 -9.78
N ILE A 25 -2.59 12.78 -10.81
CA ILE A 25 -1.18 13.20 -10.73
C ILE A 25 -1.05 14.49 -9.92
N LEU A 26 -2.03 15.39 -9.96
CA LEU A 26 -1.99 16.68 -9.28
C LEU A 26 -1.62 16.59 -7.78
N PRO A 27 -2.27 15.75 -6.94
CA PRO A 27 -1.91 15.62 -5.52
C PRO A 27 -0.54 14.95 -5.31
N LEU A 28 -0.15 14.02 -6.19
CA LEU A 28 1.17 13.38 -6.14
C LEU A 28 2.27 14.40 -6.46
N ALA A 29 2.05 15.22 -7.48
CA ALA A 29 2.94 16.32 -7.84
C ALA A 29 3.03 17.36 -6.72
N GLY A 30 1.89 17.70 -6.09
CA GLY A 30 1.87 18.57 -4.91
C GLY A 30 2.69 18.00 -3.74
N THR A 31 2.53 16.71 -3.45
CA THR A 31 3.31 16.01 -2.41
C THR A 31 4.81 15.99 -2.74
N LEU A 32 5.17 15.79 -4.02
CA LEU A 32 6.55 15.81 -4.48
C LEU A 32 7.17 17.20 -4.34
N ILE A 33 6.45 18.24 -4.78
CA ILE A 33 6.87 19.64 -4.61
C ILE A 33 7.04 19.97 -3.12
N TYR A 34 6.14 19.47 -2.26
CA TYR A 34 6.24 19.64 -0.81
C TYR A 34 7.48 18.98 -0.23
N SER A 35 7.82 17.77 -0.69
CA SER A 35 9.00 17.05 -0.22
C SER A 35 10.32 17.76 -0.54
N ILE A 36 10.36 18.62 -1.56
CA ILE A 36 11.54 19.39 -1.97
C ILE A 36 11.44 20.85 -1.48
N ALA A 37 10.29 21.31 -1.00
CA ALA A 37 10.11 22.68 -0.53
C ALA A 37 10.88 22.93 0.78
N SER A 38 11.56 24.08 0.89
CA SER A 38 12.25 24.48 2.13
C SER A 38 11.27 24.87 3.24
N SER A 39 10.22 25.62 2.90
CA SER A 39 9.08 25.88 3.77
C SER A 39 7.85 26.17 2.91
N TRP A 40 6.72 25.54 3.24
CA TRP A 40 5.45 25.71 2.54
C TRP A 40 4.33 25.91 3.57
N SER A 41 4.42 27.02 4.30
CA SER A 41 3.49 27.31 5.41
C SER A 41 2.67 28.59 5.19
N ALA A 42 3.05 29.46 4.25
CA ALA A 42 2.45 30.80 4.13
C ALA A 42 2.03 31.22 2.70
N THR A 43 2.41 30.50 1.65
CA THR A 43 2.18 30.90 0.25
C THR A 43 1.74 29.73 -0.63
N VAL A 44 1.03 30.03 -1.73
CA VAL A 44 0.62 29.06 -2.78
C VAL A 44 1.83 28.42 -3.48
N LEU A 45 2.99 29.10 -3.46
CA LEU A 45 4.26 28.64 -4.02
C LEU A 45 5.30 28.40 -2.89
N PRO A 46 6.16 27.36 -3.02
CA PRO A 46 7.27 27.12 -2.11
C PRO A 46 8.20 28.33 -1.98
N SER A 47 8.67 28.63 -0.78
CA SER A 47 9.64 29.72 -0.54
C SER A 47 11.00 29.47 -1.21
N GLY A 48 11.34 28.20 -1.45
CA GLY A 48 12.55 27.75 -2.11
C GLY A 48 12.56 26.22 -2.24
N PHE A 49 13.45 25.69 -3.09
CA PHE A 49 13.68 24.26 -3.23
C PHE A 49 14.96 23.85 -2.48
N THR A 50 14.90 22.80 -1.68
CA THR A 50 16.03 22.27 -0.93
C THR A 50 16.02 20.75 -0.86
N PHE A 51 17.21 20.15 -0.93
CA PHE A 51 17.41 18.72 -0.68
C PHE A 51 17.79 18.43 0.78
N LYS A 52 17.73 19.44 1.66
CA LYS A 52 18.11 19.33 3.07
C LYS A 52 17.32 18.24 3.81
N TRP A 53 16.02 18.12 3.55
CA TRP A 53 15.16 17.13 4.21
C TRP A 53 15.56 15.70 3.88
N TYR A 54 15.92 15.43 2.63
CA TYR A 54 16.48 14.12 2.27
C TYR A 54 17.77 13.86 3.02
N ASN A 55 18.72 14.80 3.04
CA ASN A 55 19.99 14.58 3.76
C ASN A 55 19.78 14.37 5.28
N GLN A 56 18.84 15.08 5.89
CA GLN A 56 18.48 14.89 7.29
C GLN A 56 17.81 13.55 7.56
N LEU A 57 16.96 13.08 6.65
CA LEU A 57 16.25 11.80 6.75
C LEU A 57 17.22 10.62 6.78
N TRP A 58 18.23 10.64 5.93
CA TRP A 58 19.28 9.61 5.89
C TRP A 58 20.26 9.71 7.07
N GLY A 59 20.38 10.90 7.69
CA GLY A 59 21.20 11.10 8.89
C GLY A 59 20.49 10.74 10.20
N ASP A 60 19.17 10.50 10.18
CA ASP A 60 18.41 10.16 11.38
C ASP A 60 18.40 8.62 11.60
N PRO A 61 19.09 8.12 12.64
CA PRO A 61 19.13 6.68 12.92
C PRO A 61 17.75 6.10 13.25
N ARG A 62 16.82 6.91 13.78
CA ARG A 62 15.46 6.47 14.06
C ARG A 62 14.67 6.21 12.79
N PHE A 63 14.85 7.05 11.77
CA PHE A 63 14.24 6.86 10.46
C PHE A 63 14.78 5.59 9.80
N LEU A 64 16.11 5.41 9.77
CA LEU A 64 16.73 4.22 9.19
C LEU A 64 16.29 2.93 9.88
N ALA A 65 16.19 2.93 11.21
CA ALA A 65 15.69 1.78 11.96
C ALA A 65 14.22 1.46 11.62
N ALA A 66 13.35 2.47 11.60
CA ALA A 66 11.94 2.29 11.25
C ALA A 66 11.74 1.86 9.79
N PHE A 67 12.52 2.40 8.87
CA PHE A 67 12.53 2.01 7.46
C PHE A 67 12.96 0.56 7.29
N GLY A 68 14.06 0.16 7.94
CA GLY A 68 14.55 -1.22 7.91
C GLY A 68 13.55 -2.22 8.49
N GLN A 69 12.89 -1.88 9.60
CA GLN A 69 11.81 -2.70 10.18
C GLN A 69 10.64 -2.86 9.22
N SER A 70 10.16 -1.76 8.62
CA SER A 70 9.05 -1.79 7.67
C SER A 70 9.38 -2.65 6.44
N LEU A 71 10.60 -2.53 5.93
CA LEU A 71 11.07 -3.32 4.79
C LEU A 71 11.18 -4.80 5.14
N LEU A 72 11.74 -5.13 6.31
CA LEU A 72 11.84 -6.51 6.78
C LEU A 72 10.47 -7.15 6.90
N VAL A 73 9.53 -6.49 7.58
CA VAL A 73 8.16 -6.99 7.76
C VAL A 73 7.46 -7.19 6.42
N CYS A 74 7.57 -6.21 5.49
CA CYS A 74 6.98 -6.31 4.16
C CYS A 74 7.54 -7.50 3.37
N VAL A 75 8.87 -7.65 3.33
CA VAL A 75 9.52 -8.74 2.60
C VAL A 75 9.20 -10.09 3.23
N ALA A 76 9.25 -10.20 4.56
CA ALA A 76 8.91 -11.43 5.27
C ALA A 76 7.46 -11.85 5.00
N ALA A 77 6.52 -10.90 5.09
CA ALA A 77 5.11 -11.14 4.79
C ALA A 77 4.90 -11.57 3.33
N LEU A 78 5.58 -10.91 2.37
CA LEU A 78 5.51 -11.26 0.95
C LEU A 78 6.03 -12.68 0.70
N VAL A 79 7.20 -13.02 1.23
CA VAL A 79 7.81 -14.35 1.06
C VAL A 79 6.92 -15.43 1.67
N LEU A 80 6.42 -15.22 2.89
CA LEU A 80 5.53 -16.15 3.57
C LEU A 80 4.20 -16.31 2.81
N SER A 81 3.63 -15.21 2.30
CA SER A 81 2.42 -15.22 1.49
C SER A 81 2.61 -16.04 0.21
N VAL A 82 3.71 -15.84 -0.52
CA VAL A 82 4.01 -16.60 -1.74
C VAL A 82 4.21 -18.08 -1.43
N ILE A 83 4.98 -18.42 -0.40
CA ILE A 83 5.27 -19.81 -0.03
C ILE A 83 4.01 -20.55 0.43
N LEU A 84 3.06 -19.88 1.08
CA LEU A 84 1.83 -20.52 1.55
C LEU A 84 0.74 -20.57 0.47
N ILE A 85 0.46 -19.43 -0.18
CA ILE A 85 -0.69 -19.29 -1.09
C ILE A 85 -0.42 -19.99 -2.42
N LEU A 86 0.81 -19.95 -2.94
CA LEU A 86 1.12 -20.49 -4.27
C LEU A 86 0.98 -22.03 -4.33
N PRO A 87 1.52 -22.82 -3.38
CA PRO A 87 1.29 -24.27 -3.35
C PRO A 87 -0.17 -24.62 -3.04
N LEU A 88 -0.81 -23.88 -2.13
CA LEU A 88 -2.22 -24.09 -1.78
C LEU A 88 -3.11 -23.95 -3.01
N LEU A 89 -2.96 -22.87 -3.78
CA LEU A 89 -3.70 -22.67 -5.03
C LEU A 89 -3.41 -23.76 -6.06
N PHE A 90 -2.15 -24.17 -6.19
CA PHE A 90 -1.76 -25.23 -7.11
C PHE A 90 -2.44 -26.58 -6.78
N VAL A 91 -2.47 -26.96 -5.50
CA VAL A 91 -3.09 -28.21 -5.04
C VAL A 91 -4.61 -28.18 -5.21
N VAL A 92 -5.27 -27.08 -4.84
CA VAL A 92 -6.73 -26.97 -4.93
C VAL A 92 -7.18 -27.02 -6.38
N HIS A 93 -6.51 -26.28 -7.26
CA HIS A 93 -6.87 -26.25 -8.67
C HIS A 93 -6.66 -27.61 -9.38
N TYR A 94 -5.59 -28.33 -9.04
CA TYR A 94 -5.26 -29.60 -9.71
C TYR A 94 -6.01 -30.81 -9.15
N HIS A 95 -6.28 -30.86 -7.84
CA HIS A 95 -6.78 -32.08 -7.17
C HIS A 95 -8.21 -31.96 -6.63
N PHE A 96 -8.67 -30.74 -6.29
CA PHE A 96 -9.96 -30.53 -5.62
C PHE A 96 -10.74 -29.33 -6.17
N PRO A 97 -11.17 -29.34 -7.45
CA PRO A 97 -11.90 -28.22 -8.07
C PRO A 97 -13.24 -27.91 -7.40
N LYS A 98 -13.79 -28.83 -6.59
CA LYS A 98 -15.00 -28.60 -5.79
C LYS A 98 -14.77 -27.66 -4.59
N LEU A 99 -13.52 -27.46 -4.16
CA LEU A 99 -13.16 -26.56 -3.05
C LEU A 99 -12.79 -25.14 -3.51
N ASP A 100 -12.72 -24.88 -4.83
CA ASP A 100 -12.42 -23.55 -5.38
C ASP A 100 -13.40 -22.48 -4.86
N ALA A 101 -14.69 -22.82 -4.71
CA ALA A 101 -15.69 -21.90 -4.19
C ALA A 101 -15.43 -21.54 -2.70
N LEU A 102 -15.05 -22.52 -1.88
CA LEU A 102 -14.71 -22.29 -0.47
C LEU A 102 -13.43 -21.47 -0.35
N MET A 103 -12.41 -21.75 -1.17
CA MET A 103 -11.17 -20.99 -1.20
C MET A 103 -11.38 -19.52 -1.58
N ASN A 104 -12.21 -19.24 -2.59
CA ASN A 104 -12.54 -17.87 -2.97
C ASN A 104 -13.22 -17.12 -1.82
N ILE A 105 -14.13 -17.76 -1.08
CA ILE A 105 -14.75 -17.17 0.11
C ILE A 105 -13.69 -16.87 1.17
N LEU A 106 -12.78 -17.81 1.47
CA LEU A 106 -11.72 -17.61 2.46
C LEU A 106 -10.75 -16.48 2.07
N ILE A 107 -10.42 -16.33 0.78
CA ILE A 107 -9.57 -15.24 0.30
C ILE A 107 -10.28 -13.89 0.41
N LEU A 108 -11.59 -13.84 0.11
CA LEU A 108 -12.38 -12.60 0.14
C LEU A 108 -12.78 -12.16 1.56
N LEU A 109 -12.88 -13.11 2.50
CA LEU A 109 -13.25 -12.86 3.89
C LEU A 109 -12.40 -11.77 4.57
N PRO A 110 -11.05 -11.78 4.53
CA PRO A 110 -10.26 -10.71 5.13
C PRO A 110 -10.46 -9.34 4.47
N PHE A 111 -10.87 -9.28 3.20
CA PHE A 111 -11.22 -8.00 2.54
C PHE A 111 -12.59 -7.48 2.98
N ALA A 112 -13.50 -8.38 3.36
CA ALA A 112 -14.80 -8.01 3.91
C ALA A 112 -14.68 -7.45 5.34
N VAL A 113 -13.65 -7.86 6.09
CA VAL A 113 -13.38 -7.31 7.42
C VAL A 113 -12.71 -5.93 7.30
N PRO A 114 -13.30 -4.86 7.88
CA PRO A 114 -12.70 -3.54 7.82
C PRO A 114 -11.31 -3.51 8.48
N PRO A 115 -10.27 -2.96 7.81
CA PRO A 115 -8.90 -2.93 8.34
C PRO A 115 -8.79 -2.28 9.73
N VAL A 116 -9.61 -1.26 9.98
CA VAL A 116 -9.65 -0.53 11.26
C VAL A 116 -10.12 -1.44 12.40
N VAL A 117 -11.12 -2.28 12.15
CA VAL A 117 -11.66 -3.20 13.16
C VAL A 117 -10.65 -4.30 13.48
N SER A 118 -9.98 -4.84 12.46
CA SER A 118 -8.90 -5.82 12.64
C SER A 118 -7.73 -5.24 13.44
N SER A 119 -7.32 -4.00 13.13
CA SER A 119 -6.22 -3.32 13.84
C SER A 119 -6.55 -3.08 15.31
N VAL A 120 -7.76 -2.62 15.62
CA VAL A 120 -8.22 -2.42 17.01
C VAL A 120 -8.37 -3.77 17.73
N GLY A 121 -8.86 -4.80 17.05
CA GLY A 121 -8.96 -6.16 17.58
C GLY A 121 -7.61 -6.74 17.98
N LEU A 122 -6.60 -6.65 17.11
CA LEU A 122 -5.22 -7.07 17.40
C LEU A 122 -4.64 -6.28 18.58
N LEU A 123 -4.84 -4.96 18.62
CA LEU A 123 -4.38 -4.12 19.73
C LEU A 123 -5.02 -4.53 21.07
N GLN A 124 -6.30 -4.88 21.10
CA GLN A 124 -6.98 -5.36 22.32
C GLN A 124 -6.50 -6.77 22.73
N LEU A 125 -6.25 -7.63 21.74
CA LEU A 125 -5.78 -9.00 21.95
C LEU A 125 -4.35 -9.03 22.53
N TYR A 126 -3.47 -8.16 22.03
CA TYR A 126 -2.12 -7.98 22.55
C TYR A 126 -2.03 -7.07 23.78
N GLY A 127 -3.04 -6.21 24.00
CA GLY A 127 -3.06 -5.22 25.08
C GLY A 127 -3.68 -5.67 26.40
N SER A 128 -4.60 -6.64 26.40
CA SER A 128 -5.29 -7.07 27.64
C SER A 128 -5.63 -8.57 27.72
N GLY A 129 -5.20 -9.38 26.76
CA GLY A 129 -5.39 -10.84 26.77
C GLY A 129 -4.21 -11.63 27.36
N PRO A 130 -4.31 -12.98 27.47
CA PRO A 130 -3.30 -13.88 28.07
C PRO A 130 -1.92 -13.90 27.35
N LEU A 131 -1.75 -13.12 26.29
CA LEU A 131 -0.52 -12.92 25.52
C LEU A 131 -0.17 -11.42 25.53
N ALA A 132 0.04 -10.85 26.71
CA ALA A 132 0.41 -9.45 26.89
C ALA A 132 1.83 -9.19 26.35
N MET A 133 1.94 -8.88 25.06
CA MET A 133 3.20 -8.57 24.38
C MET A 133 3.46 -7.05 24.27
N VAL A 134 2.52 -6.22 24.74
CA VAL A 134 2.68 -4.76 24.82
C VAL A 134 3.86 -4.42 25.72
N GLY A 135 4.87 -3.76 25.14
CA GLY A 135 6.12 -3.39 25.79
C GLY A 135 7.31 -4.32 25.50
N THR A 136 7.13 -5.39 24.74
CA THR A 136 8.23 -6.30 24.35
C THR A 136 8.55 -6.20 22.86
N PRO A 137 9.80 -6.51 22.43
CA PRO A 137 10.20 -6.49 21.00
C PRO A 137 9.35 -7.39 20.08
N TRP A 138 8.59 -8.33 20.67
CA TRP A 138 7.74 -9.27 19.95
C TRP A 138 6.47 -8.65 19.34
N ILE A 139 6.08 -7.44 19.77
CA ILE A 139 4.93 -6.71 19.18
C ILE A 139 5.16 -6.26 17.73
N LEU A 140 6.41 -6.30 17.25
CA LEU A 140 6.77 -5.97 15.86
C LEU A 140 6.63 -7.18 14.91
N ILE A 141 6.41 -8.37 15.46
CA ILE A 141 6.33 -9.64 14.72
C ILE A 141 4.91 -10.23 14.81
N GLY A 142 4.08 -9.79 15.77
CA GLY A 142 2.68 -10.17 15.96
C GLY A 142 1.71 -9.25 15.24
#